data_AF-A0A916I5X7-F1
#
_entry.id   AF-A0A916I5X7-F1
#
_cell.length_a   1.000
_cell.length_b   1.000
_cell.length_c   1.000
_cell.angle_alpha   90.00
_cell.angle_beta   90.00
_cell.angle_gamma   90.00
#
_symmetry.space_group_name_H-M   'P 1'
#
loop_
_entity.id
_entity.type
_entity.pdbx_description
1 polymer ?
#
loop_
_entity_poly.entity_id
_entity_poly.type
_entity_poly.pdbx_seq_one_letter_code
_entity_poly.pdbx_strand_id
1 'polypeptide(L)' 'MSNLEERSERLLALILLNQLKDSSQREKAIQLNLAGFSNIEIANLLETTAAVVSQMLYEARKGKTSKKASKKTSGE' A
#
# COMPACT_ATOMS: atom_id res chain seq x y z
N MET A 1 -22.59 3.57 7.12
CA MET A 1 -22.42 3.33 5.67
C MET A 1 -23.61 2.51 5.20
N SER A 2 -24.17 2.82 4.04
CA SER A 2 -25.15 1.95 3.40
C SER A 2 -24.43 0.77 2.74
N ASN A 3 -25.06 -0.42 2.68
CA ASN A 3 -24.48 -1.63 2.04
C ASN A 3 -23.98 -1.36 0.60
N LEU A 4 -24.59 -0.40 -0.10
CA LEU A 4 -24.19 0.00 -1.45
C LEU A 4 -22.82 0.70 -1.48
N GLU A 5 -22.52 1.54 -0.49
CA GLU A 5 -21.23 2.25 -0.39
C GLU A 5 -20.10 1.25 -0.12
N GLU A 6 -20.28 0.37 0.87
CA GLU A 6 -19.29 -0.68 1.21
C GLU A 6 -19.01 -1.61 0.01
N ARG A 7 -20.07 -1.98 -0.74
CA ARG A 7 -19.91 -2.78 -1.96
C ARG A 7 -19.17 -2.03 -3.05
N SER A 8 -19.43 -0.73 -3.20
CA SER A 8 -18.79 0.10 -4.23
C SER A 8 -17.31 0.31 -3.92
N GLU A 9 -16.96 0.61 -2.67
CA GLU A 9 -15.56 0.72 -2.21
C GLU A 9 -14.80 -0.59 -2.42
N ARG A 10 -15.41 -1.73 -2.08
CA ARG A 10 -14.81 -3.05 -2.31
C ARG A 10 -14.59 -3.33 -3.79
N LEU A 11 -15.54 -2.99 -4.66
CA LEU A 11 -15.39 -3.16 -6.11
C LEU A 11 -14.27 -2.28 -6.66
N LEU A 12 -14.18 -1.02 -6.22
CA LEU A 12 -13.10 -0.11 -6.61
C LEU A 12 -11.73 -0.63 -6.17
N ALA A 13 -11.62 -1.18 -4.95
CA ALA A 13 -10.41 -1.81 -4.46
C ALA A 13 -9.99 -3.00 -5.36
N LEU A 14 -10.93 -3.84 -5.75
CA LEU A 14 -10.67 -4.98 -6.64
C LEU A 14 -10.23 -4.54 -8.04
N ILE A 15 -10.83 -3.48 -8.59
CA ILE A 15 -10.43 -2.90 -9.87
C ILE A 15 -8.98 -2.39 -9.79
N LEU A 16 -8.64 -1.67 -8.73
CA LEU A 16 -7.27 -1.20 -8.50
C LEU A 16 -6.28 -2.37 -8.41
N LEU A 17 -6.61 -3.42 -7.65
CA LEU A 17 -5.76 -4.60 -7.54
C LEU A 17 -5.56 -5.33 -8.87
N ASN A 18 -6.60 -5.39 -9.71
CA ASN A 18 -6.50 -5.97 -11.06
C ASN A 18 -5.56 -5.15 -11.97
N GLN A 19 -5.58 -3.82 -11.87
CA GLN A 19 -4.63 -2.96 -12.59
C GLN A 19 -3.20 -3.15 -12.09
N LEU A 20 -3.02 -3.56 -10.84
CA LEU A 20 -1.74 -3.82 -10.19
C LEU A 20 -1.33 -5.30 -10.22
N LYS A 21 -1.94 -6.14 -11.07
CA LYS A 21 -1.74 -7.61 -11.03
C LYS A 21 -0.26 -8.03 -11.00
N ASP A 22 0.59 -7.36 -11.78
CA ASP A 22 2.02 -7.62 -11.92
C ASP A 22 2.90 -6.84 -10.92
N SER A 23 2.29 -5.97 -10.11
CA SER A 23 2.98 -5.23 -9.06
C SER A 23 3.25 -6.09 -7.84
N SER A 24 4.31 -5.74 -7.11
CA SER A 24 4.65 -6.39 -5.85
C SER A 24 3.56 -6.17 -4.79
N GLN A 25 3.45 -7.08 -3.82
CA GLN A 25 2.51 -6.94 -2.70
C GLN A 25 2.73 -5.64 -1.91
N ARG A 26 3.99 -5.20 -1.82
CA ARG A 26 4.38 -3.92 -1.22
C ARG A 26 3.79 -2.73 -1.98
N GLU A 27 3.87 -2.72 -3.31
CA GLU A 27 3.29 -1.64 -4.13
C GLU A 27 1.77 -1.62 -4.02
N LYS A 28 1.13 -2.79 -4.02
CA LYS A 28 -0.32 -2.92 -3.78
C LYS A 28 -0.72 -2.31 -2.43
N ALA A 29 0.01 -2.63 -1.36
CA ALA A 29 -0.24 -2.06 -0.03
C ALA A 29 -0.07 -0.54 0.00
N ILE A 30 0.94 0.01 -0.68
CA ILE A 30 1.14 1.46 -0.79
C ILE A 30 -0.03 2.13 -1.52
N GLN A 31 -0.45 1.59 -2.67
CA GLN A 31 -1.53 2.18 -3.46
C GLN A 31 -2.87 2.14 -2.72
N LEU A 32 -3.18 1.04 -2.03
CA LEU A 32 -4.37 0.96 -1.19
C LEU A 32 -4.31 1.95 -0.01
N ASN A 33 -3.15 2.10 0.63
CA ASN A 33 -2.99 3.09 1.70
C ASN A 33 -3.15 4.53 1.21
N LEU A 34 -2.67 4.83 -0.01
CA LEU A 34 -2.90 6.13 -0.67
C LEU A 34 -4.38 6.36 -1.01
N ALA A 35 -5.11 5.30 -1.34
CA ALA A 35 -6.56 5.36 -1.57
C ALA A 35 -7.40 5.47 -0.29
N GLY A 36 -6.76 5.52 0.89
CA GLY A 36 -7.44 5.75 2.17
C GLY A 36 -7.80 4.48 2.96
N PHE A 37 -7.46 3.29 2.46
CA PHE A 37 -7.72 2.05 3.19
C PHE A 37 -6.83 1.94 4.44
N SER A 38 -7.44 1.49 5.54
CA SER A 38 -6.75 1.16 6.79
C SER A 38 -5.90 -0.10 6.67
N ASN A 39 -4.96 -0.30 7.59
CA ASN A 39 -4.09 -1.47 7.57
C ASN A 39 -4.87 -2.79 7.70
N ILE A 40 -6.03 -2.79 8.38
CA ILE A 40 -6.89 -3.97 8.54
C ILE A 40 -7.59 -4.29 7.21
N GLU A 41 -8.14 -3.28 6.54
CA GLU A 41 -8.81 -3.46 5.24
C GLU A 41 -7.82 -3.93 4.17
N ILE A 42 -6.62 -3.34 4.14
CA ILE A 42 -5.53 -3.77 3.25
C ILE A 42 -5.15 -5.23 3.54
N ALA A 43 -5.05 -5.61 4.82
CA ALA A 43 -4.72 -6.98 5.22
C ALA A 43 -5.79 -7.98 4.73
N ASN A 44 -7.07 -7.62 4.84
CA ASN A 44 -8.17 -8.43 4.33
C ASN A 44 -8.16 -8.55 2.79
N LEU A 45 -7.83 -7.46 2.08
CA LEU A 45 -7.76 -7.46 0.61
C LEU A 45 -6.55 -8.21 0.05
N LEU A 46 -5.43 -8.20 0.76
CA LEU A 46 -4.17 -8.83 0.35
C LEU A 46 -3.91 -10.19 1.02
N GLU A 47 -4.91 -10.71 1.74
CA GLU A 47 -4.85 -11.99 2.47
C GLU A 47 -3.61 -12.11 3.36
N THR A 48 -3.37 -11.08 4.19
CA THR A 48 -2.22 -11.00 5.10
C THR A 48 -2.64 -10.44 6.46
N THR A 49 -1.69 -10.02 7.30
CA THR A 49 -1.97 -9.43 8.61
C THR A 49 -1.68 -7.92 8.62
N ALA A 50 -2.39 -7.18 9.47
CA ALA A 50 -2.16 -5.74 9.64
C ALA A 50 -0.73 -5.41 10.09
N ALA A 51 -0.06 -6.33 10.80
CA ALA A 51 1.34 -6.19 11.19
C ALA A 51 2.28 -6.20 9.98
N VAL A 52 2.08 -7.15 9.05
CA VAL A 52 2.84 -7.23 7.78
C VAL A 52 2.63 -5.97 6.93
N VAL A 53 1.38 -5.50 6.81
CA VAL A 53 1.07 -4.25 6.09
C VAL A 53 1.78 -3.05 6.74
N SER A 54 1.74 -2.94 8.07
CA SER A 54 2.40 -1.87 8.80
C SER A 54 3.92 -1.85 8.54
N GLN A 55 4.54 -3.03 8.52
CA GLN A 55 5.95 -3.18 8.19
C GLN A 55 6.24 -2.76 6.74
N MET A 56 5.47 -3.25 5.76
CA MET A 56 5.63 -2.88 4.35
C MET A 56 5.55 -1.36 4.14
N LEU A 57 4.57 -0.71 4.76
CA LEU A 57 4.38 0.74 4.67
C LEU A 57 5.49 1.52 5.38
N TYR A 58 5.96 1.04 6.54
CA TYR A 58 7.09 1.65 7.24
C TYR A 58 8.37 1.57 6.39
N GLU A 59 8.69 0.41 5.84
CA GLU A 59 9.83 0.23 4.95
C GLU A 59 9.70 1.09 3.68
N ALA A 60 8.50 1.22 3.12
CA ALA A 60 8.22 2.11 1.98
C ALA A 60 8.53 3.57 2.28
N ARG A 61 8.17 4.06 3.47
CA ARG A 61 8.50 5.41 3.93
C ARG A 61 10.01 5.57 4.15
N LYS A 62 10.65 4.60 4.81
CA LYS A 62 12.10 4.63 5.12
C LYS A 62 12.99 4.52 3.87
N GLY A 63 12.58 3.74 2.87
CA GLY A 63 13.30 3.59 1.61
C GLY A 63 13.41 4.91 0.82
N LYS A 64 12.43 5.81 0.97
CA LYS A 64 12.49 7.16 0.36
C LYS A 64 13.52 8.07 1.05
N THR A 65 13.72 7.92 2.36
CA THR A 65 14.70 8.71 3.13
C THR A 65 16.13 8.23 2.93
N SER A 66 16.37 6.90 2.88
CA SER A 66 17.72 6.35 2.68
C SER A 66 18.31 6.66 1.29
N LYS A 67 17.52 6.58 0.21
CA LYS A 67 18.00 6.94 -1.14
C LYS A 67 18.37 8.42 -1.30
N LYS A 68 17.74 9.31 -0.51
CA LYS A 68 18.03 10.76 -0.53
C LYS A 68 19.32 11.10 0.22
N ALA A 69 19.68 10.33 1.25
CA ALA A 69 20.92 10.50 2.00
C ALA A 69 22.16 10.08 1.19
N SER A 70 22.12 8.93 0.51
CA SER A 70 23.27 8.43 -0.27
C SER A 70 23.61 9.27 -1.50
N LYS A 71 22.68 10.08 -2.03
CA LYS A 71 22.95 10.98 -3.16
C LYS A 71 23.71 12.25 -2.75
N LYS A 72 23.76 12.58 -1.44
CA LYS A 72 24.40 13.80 -0.93
C LYS A 72 25.88 13.61 -0.56
N THR A 73 26.39 12.38 -0.53
CA THR A 73 27.76 12.05 -0.08
C THR A 73 28.68 11.54 -1.19
N SER A 74 28.24 11.53 -2.45
CA SER A 74 29.03 11.07 -3.60
C SER A 74 29.42 12.19 -4.56
N GLY A 75 29.37 13.44 -4.09
CA GLY A 75 29.78 14.62 -4.83
C GLY A 75 30.61 15.53 -3.94
N GLU A 76 31.81 15.06 -3.59
CA GLU A 76 32.94 15.88 -3.11
C GLU A 76 34.24 15.20 -3.54
#